data_AF-A0A5M4APX6-F1
#
_entry.id   AF-A0A5M4APX6-F1
#
_cell.length_a   1.000
_cell.length_b   1.000
_cell.length_c   1.000
_cell.angle_alpha   90.00
_cell.angle_beta   90.00
_cell.angle_gamma   90.00
#
_symmetry.space_group_name_H-M   'P 1'
#
loop_
_entity.id
_entity.type
_entity.pdbx_description
1 polymer ?
#
loop_
_entity_poly.entity_id
_entity_poly.type
_entity_poly.pdbx_seq_one_letter_code
_entity_poly.pdbx_strand_id
1 'polypeptide(L)'
;MRYLKLSLLLVAFTALLIPASVQAQEQDVQSQAIKFGRVLRLVQTFYVDTTNLQSLTEDAIRKVLSDLDPHSVYISAKEVEEMNEPLQGNFEGIGISFNIHQDTLMVLTTIPGGPSEKVGLRPGDRIVTVDGKNVAGIGLTNQDVFDMLRGDKGTKVNLQIKRKGEKNLLDFTIVRDKIPIHSLDAAYMLNKHIAYVKLNRFAATTPDEFLEAMDKLKNNNKVDGLVLDLRGNGGGYLRAAIELADQFLPDHRLVVYTKGIHSPKREYFATGSGDFEDGKVVILVDEGSASASEIVTGAVQDWDRGVVIGRRTFGKGLVQQPFMLSDGSMIRLTTAHYYTPSGRNIQKPYSKGIKEYRNDYLERFEHGEFFSRDSINLPDSLMTHTLVTKRKVYGGGGIMPDIFVPMDTSVNYRYYNELVRKNVLFPFVVGYMDKNRGELLKQYKTFDAFNKGYTISDAMYQKLVAKGDEEEIKPGKENPEVSENLLKQQIRALIARDLYDNGTYFQIMDEDDKAIKKAVQVLSDSKLYDKYLGR
;
A
#
# COMPACT_ATOMS: atom_id res chain seq x y z
N MET A 1 13.56 54.90 -40.47
CA MET A 1 14.19 55.03 -39.12
C MET A 1 13.25 55.36 -37.95
N ARG A 2 11.91 55.42 -38.12
CA ARG A 2 10.97 55.68 -37.00
C ARG A 2 10.36 54.42 -36.36
N TYR A 3 10.31 53.29 -37.08
CA TYR A 3 9.72 52.03 -36.58
C TYR A 3 10.70 51.11 -35.82
N LEU A 4 12.01 51.32 -35.95
CA LEU A 4 13.04 50.51 -35.27
C LEU A 4 13.27 50.96 -33.81
N LYS A 5 12.92 52.22 -33.47
CA LYS A 5 13.05 52.74 -32.11
C LYS A 5 11.90 52.30 -31.19
N LEU A 6 10.73 51.98 -31.73
CA LEU A 6 9.59 51.51 -30.93
C LEU A 6 9.73 50.03 -30.53
N SER A 7 10.36 49.21 -31.37
CA SER A 7 10.58 47.77 -31.12
C SER A 7 11.70 47.52 -30.10
N LEU A 8 12.76 48.33 -30.09
CA LEU A 8 13.82 48.25 -29.07
C LEU A 8 13.36 48.68 -27.67
N LEU A 9 12.41 49.62 -27.58
CA LEU A 9 11.83 50.05 -26.30
C LEU A 9 10.90 48.98 -25.70
N LEU A 10 10.21 48.19 -26.52
CA LEU A 10 9.34 47.11 -26.06
C LEU A 10 10.13 45.86 -25.57
N VAL A 11 11.30 45.60 -26.17
CA VAL A 11 12.22 44.52 -25.76
C VAL A 11 12.99 44.90 -24.48
N ALA A 12 13.36 46.18 -24.31
CA ALA A 12 13.98 46.66 -23.08
C ALA A 12 12.99 46.67 -21.89
N PHE A 13 11.71 46.93 -22.13
CA PHE A 13 10.69 46.91 -21.07
C PHE A 13 10.31 45.49 -20.63
N THR A 14 10.38 44.50 -21.53
CA THR A 14 10.12 43.09 -21.21
C THR A 14 11.31 42.42 -20.51
N ALA A 15 12.55 42.85 -20.75
CA ALA A 15 13.74 42.37 -20.05
C ALA A 15 13.90 42.92 -18.61
N LEU A 16 13.27 44.06 -18.29
CA LEU A 16 13.29 44.66 -16.94
C LEU A 16 12.19 44.12 -16.00
N LEU A 17 11.16 43.47 -16.54
CA LEU A 17 10.03 42.94 -15.76
C LEU A 17 10.26 41.52 -15.22
N ILE A 18 11.23 40.78 -15.74
CA ILE A 18 11.57 39.41 -15.30
C ILE A 18 12.51 39.37 -14.08
N PRO A 19 13.55 40.23 -13.92
CA PRO A 19 14.39 40.21 -12.72
C PRO A 19 13.72 40.82 -11.49
N ALA A 20 12.75 41.73 -11.65
CA ALA A 20 12.10 42.41 -10.53
C ALA A 20 11.19 41.46 -9.70
N SER A 21 10.55 40.48 -10.34
CA SER A 21 9.64 39.54 -9.66
C SER A 21 10.38 38.50 -8.82
N VAL A 22 11.50 37.97 -9.34
CA VAL A 22 12.35 37.02 -8.61
C VAL A 22 13.03 37.72 -7.42
N GLN A 23 13.55 38.94 -7.62
CA GLN A 23 14.17 39.73 -6.55
C GLN A 23 13.15 40.14 -5.47
N ALA A 24 11.91 40.47 -5.85
CA ALA A 24 10.84 40.77 -4.89
C ALA A 24 10.41 39.54 -4.08
N GLN A 25 10.35 38.35 -4.70
CA GLN A 25 10.02 37.10 -4.01
C GLN A 25 11.11 36.68 -3.02
N GLU A 26 12.39 36.80 -3.39
CA GLU A 26 13.51 36.59 -2.45
C GLU A 26 13.46 37.56 -1.26
N GLN A 27 13.18 38.85 -1.53
CA GLN A 27 13.05 39.86 -0.48
C GLN A 27 11.90 39.54 0.49
N ASP A 28 10.77 39.04 0.00
CA ASP A 28 9.64 38.64 0.85
C ASP A 28 10.02 37.45 1.75
N VAL A 29 10.59 36.38 1.19
CA VAL A 29 11.04 35.20 1.96
C VAL A 29 12.00 35.60 3.09
N GLN A 30 13.00 36.43 2.78
CA GLN A 30 13.96 36.92 3.77
C GLN A 30 13.27 37.74 4.87
N SER A 31 12.32 38.61 4.52
CA SER A 31 11.58 39.41 5.49
C SER A 31 10.74 38.56 6.45
N GLN A 32 10.05 37.52 5.94
CA GLN A 32 9.26 36.61 6.77
C GLN A 32 10.14 35.74 7.65
N ALA A 33 11.30 35.28 7.15
CA ALA A 33 12.26 34.51 7.93
C ALA A 33 12.80 35.32 9.13
N ILE A 34 13.15 36.59 8.92
CA ILE A 34 13.59 37.50 10.00
C ILE A 34 12.49 37.66 11.05
N LYS A 35 11.24 37.87 10.61
CA LYS A 35 10.08 37.99 11.50
C LYS A 35 9.88 36.72 12.34
N PHE A 36 9.96 35.54 11.72
CA PHE A 36 9.81 34.26 12.41
C PHE A 36 10.95 34.02 13.42
N GLY A 37 12.20 34.28 13.03
CA GLY A 37 13.35 34.19 13.94
C GLY A 37 13.23 35.14 15.14
N ARG A 38 12.65 36.33 14.95
CA ARG A 38 12.35 37.25 16.05
C ARG A 38 11.31 36.69 17.02
N VAL A 39 10.27 36.03 16.52
CA VAL A 39 9.26 35.37 17.37
C VAL A 39 9.88 34.28 18.23
N LEU A 40 10.66 33.38 17.62
CA LEU A 40 11.36 32.31 18.35
C LEU A 40 12.28 32.87 19.45
N ARG A 41 13.01 33.96 19.16
CA ARG A 41 13.85 34.64 20.16
C ARG A 41 13.03 35.24 21.30
N LEU A 42 11.89 35.88 21.01
CA LEU A 42 11.03 36.46 22.04
C LEU A 42 10.46 35.37 22.96
N VAL A 43 10.00 34.24 22.40
CA VAL A 43 9.50 33.10 23.18
C VAL A 43 10.59 32.55 24.09
N GLN A 44 11.78 32.27 23.56
CA GLN A 44 12.91 31.75 24.34
C GLN A 44 13.36 32.70 25.47
N THR A 45 13.20 34.02 25.29
CA THR A 45 13.73 35.04 26.21
C THR A 45 12.72 35.47 27.26
N PHE A 46 11.44 35.59 26.89
CA PHE A 46 10.42 36.27 27.70
C PHE A 46 9.23 35.39 28.08
N TYR A 47 9.14 34.15 27.59
CA TYR A 47 8.09 33.26 28.03
C TYR A 47 8.31 32.85 29.49
N VAL A 48 7.20 32.72 30.23
CA VAL A 48 7.22 32.58 31.69
C VAL A 48 7.72 31.20 32.17
N ASP A 49 7.57 30.16 31.34
CA ASP A 49 7.92 28.77 31.66
C ASP A 49 9.03 28.20 30.75
N THR A 50 9.48 26.97 31.03
CA THR A 50 10.42 26.26 30.15
C THR A 50 9.79 25.90 28.81
N THR A 51 10.53 26.08 27.72
CA THR A 51 10.07 25.79 26.36
C THR A 51 11.00 24.83 25.65
N ASN A 52 10.44 24.00 24.77
CA ASN A 52 11.20 23.20 23.81
C ASN A 52 11.11 23.88 22.44
N LEU A 53 12.13 24.69 22.11
CA LEU A 53 12.15 25.48 20.90
C LEU A 53 12.16 24.62 19.62
N GLN A 54 12.76 23.43 19.68
CA GLN A 54 12.77 22.49 18.57
C GLN A 54 11.34 22.02 18.26
N SER A 55 10.62 21.50 19.25
CA SER A 55 9.23 21.05 19.10
C SER A 55 8.33 22.16 18.56
N LEU A 56 8.44 23.38 19.10
CA LEU A 56 7.66 24.52 18.63
C LEU A 56 7.96 24.89 17.18
N THR A 57 9.22 24.76 16.75
CA THR A 57 9.63 25.00 15.37
C THR A 57 9.06 23.93 14.44
N GLU A 58 9.15 22.66 14.81
CA GLU A 58 8.58 21.55 14.04
C GLU A 58 7.06 21.67 13.91
N ASP A 59 6.34 22.03 14.99
CA ASP A 59 4.90 22.26 14.96
C ASP A 59 4.52 23.42 14.04
N ALA A 60 5.29 24.51 14.06
CA ALA A 60 5.09 25.64 13.16
C ALA A 60 5.30 25.23 11.69
N ILE A 61 6.34 24.44 11.38
CA ILE A 61 6.57 23.92 10.02
C ILE A 61 5.41 23.03 9.59
N ARG A 62 4.97 22.09 10.44
CA ARG A 62 3.81 21.22 10.17
C ARG A 62 2.56 22.04 9.87
N LYS A 63 2.33 23.12 10.62
CA LYS A 63 1.20 24.02 10.40
C LYS A 63 1.27 24.72 9.05
N VAL A 64 2.42 25.32 8.71
CA VAL A 64 2.63 25.98 7.40
C VAL A 64 2.34 25.01 6.25
N LEU A 65 2.87 23.79 6.30
CA LEU A 65 2.68 22.80 5.25
C LEU A 65 1.22 22.33 5.14
N SER A 66 0.54 22.16 6.28
CA SER A 66 -0.87 21.75 6.30
C SER A 66 -1.82 22.79 5.68
N ASP A 67 -1.42 24.06 5.66
CA ASP A 67 -2.22 25.13 5.05
C ASP A 67 -2.05 25.18 3.51
N LEU A 68 -1.06 24.47 2.96
CA LEU A 68 -0.87 24.35 1.51
C LEU A 68 -1.79 23.29 0.91
N ASP A 69 -1.69 22.06 1.41
CA ASP A 69 -2.40 20.89 0.91
C ASP A 69 -2.35 19.74 1.93
N PRO A 70 -3.22 18.70 1.81
CA PRO A 70 -3.28 17.60 2.79
C PRO A 70 -2.10 16.60 2.73
N HIS A 71 -1.16 16.77 1.80
CA HIS A 71 -0.08 15.81 1.49
C HIS A 71 1.33 16.39 1.72
N SER A 72 1.48 17.72 1.73
CA SER A 72 2.72 18.38 2.09
C SER A 72 2.97 18.23 3.59
N VAL A 73 4.08 17.58 3.97
CA VAL A 73 4.35 17.20 5.36
C VAL A 73 5.82 17.38 5.73
N TYR A 74 6.05 17.68 7.01
CA TYR A 74 7.34 17.59 7.66
C TYR A 74 7.50 16.21 8.28
N ILE A 75 8.67 15.63 8.10
CA ILE A 75 9.04 14.29 8.57
C ILE A 75 10.34 14.46 9.34
N SER A 76 10.31 14.14 10.64
CA SER A 76 11.49 14.26 11.50
C SER A 76 12.59 13.29 11.07
N ALA A 77 13.84 13.54 11.47
CA ALA A 77 14.98 12.69 11.10
C ALA A 77 14.75 11.20 11.44
N LYS A 78 14.12 10.90 12.59
CA LYS A 78 13.77 9.54 12.99
C LYS A 78 12.74 8.90 12.03
N GLU A 79 11.71 9.67 11.67
CA GLU A 79 10.63 9.18 10.79
C GLU A 79 11.08 9.03 9.32
N VAL A 80 12.15 9.70 8.90
CA VAL A 80 12.67 9.61 7.51
C VAL A 80 13.11 8.18 7.18
N GLU A 81 13.85 7.53 8.09
CA GLU A 81 14.32 6.16 7.90
C GLU A 81 13.16 5.18 7.82
N GLU A 82 12.28 5.22 8.83
CA GLU A 82 11.08 4.36 8.93
C GLU A 82 10.15 4.51 7.69
N MET A 83 10.06 5.71 7.12
CA MET A 83 9.25 5.95 5.92
C MET A 83 9.93 5.43 4.63
N ASN A 84 11.25 5.44 4.56
CA ASN A 84 12.00 5.07 3.36
C ASN A 84 12.18 3.57 3.21
N GLU A 85 12.41 2.82 4.29
CA GLU A 85 12.63 1.36 4.26
C GLU A 85 11.59 0.62 3.39
N PRO A 86 10.26 0.83 3.57
CA PRO A 86 9.26 0.04 2.85
C PRO A 86 9.15 0.42 1.37
N LEU A 87 9.66 1.59 0.96
CA LEU A 87 9.72 2.02 -0.43
C LEU A 87 11.03 1.60 -1.11
N GLN A 88 12.14 1.55 -0.36
CA GLN A 88 13.39 0.97 -0.84
C GLN A 88 13.30 -0.55 -1.01
N GLY A 89 12.33 -1.19 -0.35
CA GLY A 89 12.08 -2.62 -0.46
C GLY A 89 12.96 -3.45 0.47
N ASN A 90 13.59 -2.83 1.49
CA ASN A 90 14.32 -3.55 2.52
C ASN A 90 14.45 -2.74 3.82
N PHE A 91 14.79 -3.46 4.89
CA PHE A 91 15.27 -2.91 6.17
C PHE A 91 16.42 -3.77 6.70
N GLU A 92 17.11 -3.36 7.76
CA GLU A 92 18.21 -4.14 8.34
C GLU A 92 17.80 -4.79 9.68
N GLY A 93 18.05 -6.10 9.81
CA GLY A 93 17.64 -6.87 10.99
C GLY A 93 17.91 -8.37 10.87
N ILE A 94 17.20 -9.18 11.66
CA ILE A 94 17.41 -10.64 11.72
C ILE A 94 16.53 -11.46 10.76
N GLY A 95 15.45 -10.87 10.23
CA GLY A 95 14.60 -11.51 9.23
C GLY A 95 13.60 -12.53 9.79
N ILE A 96 12.75 -12.09 10.73
CA ILE A 96 11.62 -12.87 11.26
C ILE A 96 10.31 -12.10 11.16
N SER A 97 9.21 -12.83 11.01
CA SER A 97 7.89 -12.37 11.42
C SER A 97 7.61 -12.88 12.83
N PHE A 98 6.98 -12.06 13.67
CA PHE A 98 6.78 -12.38 15.07
C PHE A 98 5.39 -12.00 15.57
N ASN A 99 5.02 -12.59 16.70
CA ASN A 99 3.89 -12.17 17.51
C ASN A 99 4.29 -12.18 18.98
N ILE A 100 3.81 -11.22 19.76
CA ILE A 100 3.92 -11.26 21.21
C ILE A 100 2.72 -12.06 21.71
N HIS A 101 2.97 -13.34 22.01
CA HIS A 101 1.94 -14.28 22.43
C HIS A 101 2.15 -14.65 23.89
N GLN A 102 1.13 -14.42 24.72
CA GLN A 102 1.20 -14.67 26.18
C GLN A 102 2.44 -14.01 26.82
N ASP A 103 2.65 -12.73 26.48
CA ASP A 103 3.78 -11.90 26.95
C ASP A 103 5.17 -12.47 26.64
N THR A 104 5.27 -13.25 25.57
CA THR A 104 6.53 -13.80 25.08
C THR A 104 6.62 -13.61 23.58
N LEU A 105 7.80 -13.18 23.11
CA LEU A 105 8.08 -13.00 21.70
C LEU A 105 8.15 -14.37 21.00
N MET A 106 7.18 -14.66 20.14
CA MET A 106 7.10 -15.89 19.36
C MET A 106 7.47 -15.63 17.90
N VAL A 107 8.35 -16.46 17.36
CA VAL A 107 8.67 -16.49 15.93
C VAL A 107 7.51 -17.13 15.18
N LEU A 108 6.87 -16.38 14.29
CA LEU A 108 5.84 -16.91 13.40
C LEU A 108 6.50 -17.60 12.20
N THR A 109 7.35 -16.87 11.49
CA THR A 109 8.09 -17.37 10.33
C THR A 109 9.49 -16.74 10.28
N THR A 110 10.42 -17.46 9.67
CA THR A 110 11.72 -16.91 9.26
C THR A 110 11.68 -16.58 7.78
N ILE A 111 12.40 -15.54 7.37
CA ILE A 111 12.49 -15.18 5.96
C ILE A 111 13.39 -16.21 5.25
N PRO A 112 12.92 -16.85 4.15
CA PRO A 112 13.72 -17.82 3.40
C PRO A 112 15.05 -17.23 2.93
N GLY A 113 16.14 -17.94 3.16
CA GLY A 113 17.51 -17.49 2.91
C GLY A 113 17.99 -16.34 3.80
N GLY A 114 17.18 -15.91 4.77
CA GLY A 114 17.47 -14.81 5.70
C GLY A 114 18.39 -15.20 6.86
N PRO A 115 18.87 -14.23 7.66
CA PRO A 115 19.83 -14.48 8.74
C PRO A 115 19.35 -15.48 9.79
N SER A 116 18.10 -15.33 10.27
CA SER A 116 17.52 -16.24 11.25
C SER A 116 17.34 -17.67 10.75
N GLU A 117 16.96 -17.87 9.48
CA GLU A 117 16.81 -19.21 8.92
C GLU A 117 18.18 -19.91 8.80
N LYS A 118 19.21 -19.18 8.33
CA LYS A 118 20.58 -19.71 8.17
C LYS A 118 21.17 -20.29 9.45
N VAL A 119 20.84 -19.70 10.60
CA VAL A 119 21.31 -20.19 11.90
C VAL A 119 20.38 -21.24 12.52
N GLY A 120 19.25 -21.56 11.88
CA GLY A 120 18.34 -22.63 12.29
C GLY A 120 17.25 -22.21 13.28
N LEU A 121 16.91 -20.91 13.36
CA LEU A 121 15.71 -20.44 14.04
C LEU A 121 14.46 -20.94 13.27
N ARG A 122 13.36 -21.26 13.97
CA ARG A 122 12.20 -21.92 13.38
C ARG A 122 10.87 -21.30 13.83
N PRO A 123 9.81 -21.42 13.00
CA PRO A 123 8.44 -21.16 13.43
C PRO A 123 8.09 -21.83 14.76
N GLY A 124 7.51 -21.07 15.68
CA GLY A 124 7.11 -21.52 17.01
C GLY A 124 8.21 -21.40 18.09
N ASP A 125 9.43 -20.96 17.76
CA ASP A 125 10.43 -20.63 18.77
C ASP A 125 10.00 -19.42 19.60
N ARG A 126 10.36 -19.41 20.89
CA ARG A 126 10.02 -18.33 21.83
C ARG A 126 11.30 -17.67 22.28
N ILE A 127 11.47 -16.39 21.96
CA ILE A 127 12.66 -15.63 22.34
C ILE A 127 12.50 -15.22 23.81
N VAL A 128 13.39 -15.73 24.65
CA VAL A 128 13.38 -15.49 26.10
C VAL A 128 14.38 -14.42 26.47
N THR A 129 15.55 -14.39 25.84
CA THR A 129 16.54 -13.33 26.06
C THR A 129 17.06 -12.76 24.74
N VAL A 130 17.41 -11.47 24.79
CA VAL A 130 18.09 -10.74 23.72
C VAL A 130 19.29 -10.01 24.33
N ASP A 131 20.49 -10.30 23.82
CA ASP A 131 21.77 -9.78 24.32
C ASP A 131 21.91 -9.89 25.85
N GLY A 132 21.50 -11.05 26.39
CA GLY A 132 21.58 -11.38 27.81
C GLY A 132 20.48 -10.76 28.68
N LYS A 133 19.59 -9.94 28.14
CA LYS A 133 18.44 -9.37 28.85
C LYS A 133 17.21 -10.25 28.67
N ASN A 134 16.51 -10.56 29.76
CA ASN A 134 15.22 -11.24 29.67
C ASN A 134 14.19 -10.33 28.98
N VAL A 135 13.48 -10.88 28.01
CA VAL A 135 12.43 -10.20 27.26
C VAL A 135 11.07 -10.89 27.39
N ALA A 136 11.00 -12.04 28.08
CA ALA A 136 9.73 -12.72 28.35
C ALA A 136 9.11 -12.21 29.66
N GLY A 137 7.80 -11.97 29.67
CA GLY A 137 7.03 -11.64 30.88
C GLY A 137 7.19 -10.19 31.35
N ILE A 138 7.61 -9.27 30.48
CA ILE A 138 7.92 -7.88 30.83
C ILE A 138 6.97 -6.85 30.20
N GLY A 139 5.91 -7.29 29.51
CA GLY A 139 5.00 -6.39 28.79
C GLY A 139 5.62 -5.77 27.54
N LEU A 140 6.33 -6.58 26.73
CA LEU A 140 6.94 -6.11 25.48
C LEU A 140 5.92 -5.44 24.57
N THR A 141 6.33 -4.33 23.95
CA THR A 141 5.64 -3.73 22.82
C THR A 141 6.30 -4.11 21.50
N ASN A 142 5.60 -3.92 20.38
CA ASN A 142 6.20 -4.14 19.05
C ASN A 142 7.40 -3.23 18.80
N GLN A 143 7.38 -2.00 19.32
CA GLN A 143 8.49 -1.05 19.16
C GLN A 143 9.73 -1.56 19.88
N ASP A 144 9.59 -2.07 21.11
CA ASP A 144 10.72 -2.64 21.86
C ASP A 144 11.38 -3.78 21.07
N VAL A 145 10.57 -4.62 20.42
CA VAL A 145 11.08 -5.72 19.59
C VAL A 145 11.85 -5.19 18.38
N PHE A 146 11.35 -4.15 17.71
CA PHE A 146 12.07 -3.54 16.59
C PHE A 146 13.40 -2.94 17.04
N ASP A 147 13.40 -2.17 18.12
CA ASP A 147 14.60 -1.52 18.66
C ASP A 147 15.68 -2.54 19.07
N MET A 148 15.28 -3.71 19.58
CA MET A 148 16.22 -4.77 19.96
C MET A 148 16.74 -5.58 18.76
N LEU A 149 15.87 -5.93 17.81
CA LEU A 149 16.21 -6.90 16.77
C LEU A 149 16.72 -6.27 15.48
N ARG A 150 16.39 -5.00 15.21
CA ARG A 150 16.96 -4.23 14.10
C ARG A 150 18.32 -3.65 14.49
N GLY A 151 19.02 -3.14 13.48
CA GLY A 151 20.33 -2.53 13.62
C GLY A 151 21.20 -2.78 12.38
N ASP A 152 22.30 -2.05 12.31
CA ASP A 152 23.16 -2.00 11.14
C ASP A 152 23.62 -3.40 10.68
N LYS A 153 23.63 -3.59 9.36
CA LYS A 153 24.15 -4.79 8.70
C LYS A 153 25.54 -5.15 9.21
N GLY A 154 25.72 -6.44 9.51
CA GLY A 154 26.98 -6.99 10.02
C GLY A 154 27.12 -6.94 11.54
N THR A 155 26.29 -6.18 12.25
CA THR A 155 26.21 -6.26 13.72
C THR A 155 25.58 -7.58 14.15
N LYS A 156 25.80 -7.97 15.41
CA LYS A 156 25.30 -9.24 15.95
C LYS A 156 24.22 -8.99 16.99
N VAL A 157 23.31 -9.95 17.11
CA VAL A 157 22.39 -10.08 18.23
C VAL A 157 22.42 -11.52 18.74
N ASN A 158 22.46 -11.68 20.05
CA ASN A 158 22.46 -13.00 20.69
C ASN A 158 21.08 -13.26 21.28
N LEU A 159 20.50 -14.40 20.93
CA LEU A 159 19.18 -14.82 21.39
C LEU A 159 19.30 -16.11 22.20
N GLN A 160 18.55 -16.22 23.28
CA GLN A 160 18.23 -17.51 23.88
C GLN A 160 16.75 -17.79 23.67
N ILE A 161 16.46 -18.95 23.10
CA ILE A 161 15.10 -19.31 22.73
C ILE A 161 14.65 -20.60 23.41
N LYS A 162 13.36 -20.70 23.68
CA LYS A 162 12.68 -21.93 24.10
C LYS A 162 11.98 -22.55 22.91
N ARG A 163 12.47 -23.73 22.49
CA ARG A 163 11.85 -24.54 21.43
C ARG A 163 11.00 -25.66 22.05
N LYS A 164 9.83 -25.92 21.47
CA LYS A 164 8.96 -27.02 21.89
C LYS A 164 9.66 -28.36 21.66
N GLY A 165 9.64 -29.22 22.68
CA GLY A 165 10.33 -30.52 22.66
C GLY A 165 11.78 -30.48 23.17
N GLU A 166 12.40 -29.30 23.21
CA GLU A 166 13.76 -29.12 23.74
C GLU A 166 13.72 -28.84 25.24
N LYS A 167 14.59 -29.51 26.02
CA LYS A 167 14.65 -29.34 27.47
C LYS A 167 15.28 -28.01 27.85
N ASN A 168 16.45 -27.72 27.27
CA ASN A 168 17.23 -26.52 27.56
C ASN A 168 16.85 -25.37 26.63
N LEU A 169 17.29 -24.15 26.99
CA LEU A 169 17.30 -23.03 26.04
C LEU A 169 18.35 -23.29 24.97
N LEU A 170 18.10 -22.77 23.76
CA LEU A 170 19.03 -22.82 22.64
C LEU A 170 19.60 -21.42 22.40
N ASP A 171 20.92 -21.32 22.28
CA ASP A 171 21.62 -20.07 21.97
C ASP A 171 21.77 -19.89 20.46
N PHE A 172 21.48 -18.68 19.98
CA PHE A 172 21.66 -18.28 18.59
C PHE A 172 22.39 -16.94 18.52
N THR A 173 23.48 -16.87 17.78
CA THR A 173 24.10 -15.59 17.38
C THR A 173 23.73 -15.30 15.95
N ILE A 174 22.97 -14.22 15.73
CA ILE A 174 22.49 -13.83 14.42
C ILE A 174 23.23 -12.58 13.98
N VAL A 175 23.77 -12.61 12.77
CA VAL A 175 24.38 -11.43 12.12
C VAL A 175 23.27 -10.72 11.36
N ARG A 176 23.01 -9.45 11.66
CA ARG A 176 22.00 -8.65 10.97
C ARG A 176 22.36 -8.47 9.51
N ASP A 177 21.37 -8.52 8.64
CA ASP A 177 21.53 -8.33 7.20
C ASP A 177 20.34 -7.55 6.64
N LYS A 178 20.39 -7.23 5.35
CA LYS A 178 19.27 -6.64 4.62
C LYS A 178 18.16 -7.66 4.47
N ILE A 179 16.98 -7.26 4.90
CA ILE A 179 15.77 -8.04 4.89
C ILE A 179 14.82 -7.47 3.84
N PRO A 180 14.41 -8.26 2.83
CA PRO A 180 13.52 -7.76 1.79
C PRO A 180 12.12 -7.46 2.35
N ILE A 181 11.54 -6.35 1.89
CA ILE A 181 10.14 -5.99 2.08
C ILE A 181 9.49 -6.08 0.71
N HIS A 182 8.71 -7.14 0.51
CA HIS A 182 8.06 -7.38 -0.77
C HIS A 182 6.83 -6.49 -0.96
N SER A 183 6.67 -6.00 -2.18
CA SER A 183 5.44 -5.35 -2.65
C SER A 183 4.40 -6.36 -3.10
N LEU A 184 4.86 -7.53 -3.57
CA LEU A 184 4.02 -8.62 -4.03
C LEU A 184 3.51 -9.47 -2.86
N ASP A 185 2.20 -9.43 -2.65
CA ASP A 185 1.51 -10.18 -1.61
C ASP A 185 1.22 -11.62 -2.03
N ALA A 186 0.84 -11.81 -3.30
CA ALA A 186 0.46 -13.09 -3.87
C ALA A 186 0.63 -13.10 -5.39
N ALA A 187 1.07 -14.25 -5.93
CA ALA A 187 1.06 -14.54 -7.35
C ALA A 187 0.70 -16.01 -7.57
N TYR A 188 -0.37 -16.28 -8.31
CA TYR A 188 -0.85 -17.65 -8.56
C TYR A 188 -1.76 -17.74 -9.79
N MET A 189 -2.07 -18.95 -10.22
CA MET A 189 -3.01 -19.19 -11.31
C MET A 189 -4.43 -19.30 -10.78
N LEU A 190 -5.35 -18.43 -11.23
CA LEU A 190 -6.79 -18.54 -10.94
C LEU A 190 -7.43 -19.72 -11.70
N ASN A 191 -6.90 -20.03 -12.88
CA ASN A 191 -7.20 -21.22 -13.66
C ASN A 191 -6.02 -21.50 -14.62
N LYS A 192 -6.19 -22.42 -15.58
CA LYS A 192 -5.10 -22.80 -16.52
C LYS A 192 -4.54 -21.66 -17.39
N HIS A 193 -5.28 -20.55 -17.54
CA HIS A 193 -4.95 -19.47 -18.48
C HIS A 193 -4.87 -18.08 -17.84
N ILE A 194 -5.39 -17.92 -16.63
CA ILE A 194 -5.50 -16.62 -15.95
C ILE A 194 -4.58 -16.60 -14.73
N ALA A 195 -3.59 -15.72 -14.77
CA ALA A 195 -2.75 -15.38 -13.63
C ALA A 195 -3.43 -14.33 -12.73
N TYR A 196 -3.12 -14.35 -11.46
CA TYR A 196 -3.44 -13.34 -10.47
C TYR A 196 -2.16 -12.85 -9.82
N VAL A 197 -2.00 -11.53 -9.72
CA VAL A 197 -0.91 -10.87 -9.02
C VAL A 197 -1.47 -9.77 -8.14
N LYS A 198 -1.14 -9.79 -6.85
CA LYS A 198 -1.52 -8.75 -5.89
C LYS A 198 -0.31 -7.95 -5.46
N LEU A 199 -0.40 -6.63 -5.60
CA LEU A 199 0.62 -5.69 -5.14
C LEU A 199 0.03 -4.77 -4.06
N ASN A 200 0.71 -4.63 -2.92
CA ASN A 200 0.27 -3.77 -1.82
C ASN A 200 0.88 -2.36 -1.83
N ARG A 201 1.95 -2.15 -2.60
CA ARG A 201 2.66 -0.86 -2.76
C ARG A 201 3.44 -0.81 -4.07
N PHE A 202 4.04 0.34 -4.35
CA PHE A 202 5.02 0.55 -5.42
C PHE A 202 6.39 0.92 -4.82
N ALA A 203 7.15 -0.09 -4.40
CA ALA A 203 8.54 0.04 -3.98
C ALA A 203 9.49 0.06 -5.19
N ALA A 204 10.78 0.32 -4.95
CA ALA A 204 11.81 0.26 -5.98
C ALA A 204 11.94 -1.14 -6.60
N THR A 205 11.64 -2.20 -5.83
CA THR A 205 11.73 -3.61 -6.25
C THR A 205 10.48 -4.13 -6.94
N THR A 206 9.37 -3.38 -6.94
CA THR A 206 8.07 -3.86 -7.46
C THR A 206 8.13 -4.36 -8.91
N PRO A 207 8.80 -3.67 -9.86
CA PRO A 207 8.87 -4.13 -11.24
C PRO A 207 9.57 -5.50 -11.35
N ASP A 208 10.70 -5.67 -10.66
CA ASP A 208 11.46 -6.93 -10.65
C ASP A 208 10.64 -8.06 -10.01
N GLU A 209 9.97 -7.79 -8.88
CA GLU A 209 9.08 -8.76 -8.21
C GLU A 209 7.93 -9.21 -9.13
N PHE A 210 7.36 -8.28 -9.90
CA PHE A 210 6.30 -8.58 -10.87
C PHE A 210 6.82 -9.47 -12.01
N LEU A 211 7.97 -9.12 -12.60
CA LEU A 211 8.58 -9.90 -13.67
C LEU A 211 8.92 -11.33 -13.21
N GLU A 212 9.59 -11.46 -12.06
CA GLU A 212 9.95 -12.77 -11.50
C GLU A 212 8.70 -13.64 -11.22
N ALA A 213 7.63 -13.02 -10.70
CA ALA A 213 6.36 -13.71 -10.48
C ALA A 213 5.72 -14.15 -11.80
N MET A 214 5.67 -13.29 -12.81
CA MET A 214 5.12 -13.61 -14.12
C MET A 214 5.90 -14.71 -14.82
N ASP A 215 7.23 -14.70 -14.75
CA ASP A 215 8.09 -15.76 -15.28
C ASP A 215 7.80 -17.11 -14.62
N LYS A 216 7.73 -17.14 -13.28
CA LYS A 216 7.36 -18.36 -12.53
C LYS A 216 5.99 -18.89 -12.94
N LEU A 217 5.01 -18.03 -13.14
CA LEU A 217 3.67 -18.43 -13.56
C LEU A 217 3.66 -18.94 -15.01
N LYS A 218 4.40 -18.31 -15.92
CA LYS A 218 4.50 -18.69 -17.33
C LYS A 218 5.31 -19.97 -17.56
N ASN A 219 6.27 -20.29 -16.69
CA ASN A 219 7.15 -21.47 -16.86
C ASN A 219 6.40 -22.79 -17.06
N ASN A 220 5.23 -22.95 -16.44
CA ASN A 220 4.42 -24.18 -16.54
C ASN A 220 3.01 -23.94 -17.08
N ASN A 221 2.66 -22.70 -17.45
CA ASN A 221 1.30 -22.34 -17.85
C ASN A 221 1.31 -21.40 -19.05
N LYS A 222 0.29 -21.53 -19.91
CA LYS A 222 0.02 -20.55 -20.94
C LYS A 222 -0.83 -19.41 -20.34
N VAL A 223 -0.19 -18.33 -19.95
CA VAL A 223 -0.88 -17.17 -19.36
C VAL A 223 -1.39 -16.26 -20.48
N ASP A 224 -2.69 -16.36 -20.78
CA ASP A 224 -3.38 -15.54 -21.78
C ASP A 224 -4.17 -14.38 -21.13
N GLY A 225 -4.35 -14.41 -19.81
CA GLY A 225 -5.04 -13.37 -19.03
C GLY A 225 -4.36 -13.10 -17.69
N LEU A 226 -4.44 -11.85 -17.22
CA LEU A 226 -3.90 -11.40 -15.94
C LEU A 226 -4.94 -10.58 -15.18
N VAL A 227 -5.11 -10.91 -13.91
CA VAL A 227 -5.77 -10.06 -12.91
C VAL A 227 -4.67 -9.40 -12.07
N LEU A 228 -4.51 -8.09 -12.21
CA LEU A 228 -3.63 -7.28 -11.37
C LEU A 228 -4.46 -6.63 -10.26
N ASP A 229 -4.26 -7.05 -9.02
CA ASP A 229 -5.01 -6.55 -7.87
C ASP A 229 -4.26 -5.44 -7.15
N LEU A 230 -4.78 -4.20 -7.28
CA LEU A 230 -4.26 -2.98 -6.64
C LEU A 230 -5.20 -2.47 -5.54
N ARG A 231 -6.16 -3.29 -5.10
CA ARG A 231 -7.07 -2.96 -3.98
C ARG A 231 -6.27 -2.77 -2.69
N GLY A 232 -6.53 -1.67 -2.00
CA GLY A 232 -5.81 -1.24 -0.80
C GLY A 232 -4.39 -0.71 -1.04
N ASN A 233 -3.94 -0.60 -2.29
CA ASN A 233 -2.58 -0.14 -2.61
C ASN A 233 -2.51 1.39 -2.71
N GLY A 234 -1.97 2.02 -1.67
CA GLY A 234 -1.82 3.48 -1.56
C GLY A 234 -0.79 4.12 -2.51
N GLY A 235 -0.12 3.32 -3.34
CA GLY A 235 0.85 3.77 -4.33
C GLY A 235 2.31 3.62 -3.86
N GLY A 236 3.16 4.56 -4.25
CA GLY A 236 4.60 4.52 -4.00
C GLY A 236 5.36 5.29 -5.08
N TYR A 237 6.50 4.76 -5.51
CA TYR A 237 7.35 5.44 -6.49
C TYR A 237 6.73 5.53 -7.88
N LEU A 238 6.76 6.75 -8.44
CA LEU A 238 6.34 7.04 -9.81
C LEU A 238 7.06 6.16 -10.84
N ARG A 239 8.37 5.96 -10.66
CA ARG A 239 9.18 5.15 -11.57
C ARG A 239 8.70 3.70 -11.63
N ALA A 240 8.44 3.07 -10.48
CA ALA A 240 7.89 1.72 -10.42
C ALA A 240 6.52 1.62 -11.09
N ALA A 241 5.69 2.67 -11.00
CA ALA A 241 4.42 2.74 -11.71
C ALA A 241 4.60 2.77 -13.24
N ILE A 242 5.57 3.55 -13.72
CA ILE A 242 5.89 3.64 -15.15
C ILE A 242 6.40 2.30 -15.67
N GLU A 243 7.35 1.68 -14.97
CA GLU A 243 7.94 0.40 -15.35
C GLU A 243 6.91 -0.75 -15.30
N LEU A 244 5.97 -0.73 -14.33
CA LEU A 244 4.87 -1.69 -14.31
C LEU A 244 3.86 -1.45 -15.45
N ALA A 245 3.53 -0.19 -15.76
CA ALA A 245 2.63 0.13 -16.88
C ALA A 245 3.23 -0.27 -18.24
N ASP A 246 4.54 -0.17 -18.37
CA ASP A 246 5.30 -0.59 -19.56
C ASP A 246 5.11 -2.08 -19.87
N GLN A 247 4.85 -2.92 -18.86
CA GLN A 247 4.56 -4.35 -19.05
C GLN A 247 3.30 -4.62 -19.87
N PHE A 248 2.40 -3.63 -19.98
CA PHE A 248 1.10 -3.79 -20.62
C PHE A 248 0.96 -2.94 -21.88
N LEU A 249 1.69 -1.83 -21.98
CA LEU A 249 1.44 -0.82 -23.01
C LEU A 249 2.43 -0.97 -24.17
N PRO A 250 1.94 -0.90 -25.43
CA PRO A 250 2.81 -0.86 -26.60
C PRO A 250 3.76 0.34 -26.60
N ASP A 251 4.80 0.25 -27.43
CA ASP A 251 5.80 1.33 -27.61
C ASP A 251 5.15 2.70 -27.87
N HIS A 252 5.77 3.74 -27.31
CA HIS A 252 5.40 5.14 -27.44
C HIS A 252 3.99 5.51 -26.94
N ARG A 253 3.35 4.64 -26.14
CA ARG A 253 2.12 5.00 -25.43
C ARG A 253 2.45 5.82 -24.19
N LEU A 254 1.87 7.02 -24.10
CA LEU A 254 1.99 7.86 -22.92
C LEU A 254 1.46 7.11 -21.70
N VAL A 255 2.25 7.00 -20.63
CA VAL A 255 1.81 6.41 -19.36
C VAL A 255 1.19 7.50 -18.49
N VAL A 256 1.93 8.60 -18.30
CA VAL A 256 1.54 9.70 -17.43
C VAL A 256 2.34 10.95 -17.82
N TYR A 257 1.79 12.13 -17.55
CA TYR A 257 2.57 13.35 -17.57
C TYR A 257 2.36 14.18 -16.32
N THR A 258 3.38 14.95 -15.94
CA THR A 258 3.34 15.84 -14.77
C THR A 258 3.45 17.30 -15.22
N LYS A 259 2.82 18.22 -14.48
CA LYS A 259 2.91 19.66 -14.71
C LYS A 259 2.62 20.42 -13.42
N GLY A 260 3.45 21.40 -13.09
CA GLY A 260 3.23 22.33 -11.98
C GLY A 260 3.45 23.78 -12.41
N ILE A 261 3.23 24.72 -11.49
CA ILE A 261 3.49 26.15 -11.74
C ILE A 261 5.00 26.38 -11.91
N HIS A 262 5.80 25.77 -11.04
CA HIS A 262 7.27 25.86 -11.05
C HIS A 262 7.95 24.57 -11.54
N SER A 263 7.16 23.59 -11.99
CA SER A 263 7.63 22.30 -12.46
C SER A 263 7.31 22.16 -13.96
N PRO A 264 8.32 22.06 -14.84
CA PRO A 264 8.07 21.94 -16.28
C PRO A 264 7.29 20.66 -16.59
N LYS A 265 6.55 20.68 -17.71
CA LYS A 265 5.82 19.49 -18.15
C LYS A 265 6.82 18.37 -18.45
N ARG A 266 6.60 17.19 -17.87
CA ARG A 266 7.37 15.96 -18.17
C ARG A 266 6.42 14.86 -18.58
N GLU A 267 6.72 14.20 -19.68
CA GLU A 267 5.93 13.09 -20.22
C GLU A 267 6.73 11.80 -20.08
N TYR A 268 6.06 10.73 -19.69
CA TYR A 268 6.66 9.41 -19.52
C TYR A 268 5.92 8.42 -20.42
N PHE A 269 6.66 7.75 -21.30
CA PHE A 269 6.12 6.85 -22.32
C PHE A 269 6.56 5.42 -22.02
N ALA A 270 5.73 4.47 -22.45
CA ALA A 270 6.07 3.07 -22.56
C ALA A 270 7.14 2.88 -23.66
N THR A 271 8.02 1.91 -23.46
CA THR A 271 9.10 1.50 -24.35
C THR A 271 8.69 0.35 -25.27
N GLY A 272 7.58 -0.34 -24.96
CA GLY A 272 7.16 -1.53 -25.70
C GLY A 272 8.10 -2.72 -25.53
N SER A 273 8.73 -2.83 -24.35
CA SER A 273 9.54 -4.00 -23.96
C SER A 273 8.81 -4.89 -22.95
N GLY A 274 7.48 -4.75 -22.86
CA GLY A 274 6.67 -5.38 -21.84
C GLY A 274 6.37 -6.85 -22.13
N ASP A 275 6.50 -7.70 -21.13
CA ASP A 275 6.29 -9.15 -21.30
C ASP A 275 4.81 -9.57 -21.36
N PHE A 276 3.88 -8.61 -21.28
CA PHE A 276 2.44 -8.87 -21.28
C PHE A 276 1.65 -7.86 -22.11
N GLU A 277 2.20 -7.37 -23.23
CA GLU A 277 1.54 -6.42 -24.14
C GLU A 277 0.32 -6.99 -24.88
N ASP A 278 0.31 -8.29 -25.19
CA ASP A 278 -0.75 -8.94 -25.97
C ASP A 278 -1.82 -9.65 -25.11
N GLY A 279 -1.49 -9.98 -23.86
CA GLY A 279 -2.39 -10.72 -22.96
C GLY A 279 -3.59 -9.90 -22.50
N LYS A 280 -4.71 -10.52 -22.14
CA LYS A 280 -5.85 -9.77 -21.60
C LYS A 280 -5.57 -9.32 -20.16
N VAL A 281 -5.84 -8.06 -19.83
CA VAL A 281 -5.56 -7.51 -18.50
C VAL A 281 -6.85 -7.01 -17.85
N VAL A 282 -7.07 -7.41 -16.60
CA VAL A 282 -8.04 -6.80 -15.70
C VAL A 282 -7.29 -6.22 -14.51
N ILE A 283 -7.60 -4.97 -14.14
CA ILE A 283 -7.08 -4.34 -12.92
C ILE A 283 -8.20 -4.24 -11.90
N LEU A 284 -7.97 -4.76 -10.69
CA LEU A 284 -8.87 -4.59 -9.55
C LEU A 284 -8.47 -3.37 -8.74
N VAL A 285 -9.43 -2.51 -8.45
CA VAL A 285 -9.22 -1.27 -7.69
C VAL A 285 -10.33 -1.02 -6.67
N ASP A 286 -9.98 -0.27 -5.63
CA ASP A 286 -10.93 0.21 -4.63
C ASP A 286 -10.54 1.61 -4.15
N GLU A 287 -11.30 2.13 -3.19
CA GLU A 287 -11.08 3.42 -2.54
C GLU A 287 -9.72 3.57 -1.84
N GLY A 288 -9.01 2.47 -1.59
CA GLY A 288 -7.63 2.45 -1.07
C GLY A 288 -6.56 2.50 -2.16
N SER A 289 -6.91 2.22 -3.42
CA SER A 289 -6.01 2.37 -4.57
C SER A 289 -5.69 3.85 -4.79
N ALA A 290 -4.41 4.25 -4.71
CA ALA A 290 -4.03 5.66 -4.82
C ALA A 290 -2.70 5.88 -5.58
N SER A 291 -2.50 7.09 -6.09
CA SER A 291 -1.22 7.57 -6.63
C SER A 291 -0.65 6.67 -7.73
N ALA A 292 0.46 5.95 -7.48
CA ALA A 292 1.05 5.03 -8.45
C ALA A 292 0.06 3.97 -8.97
N SER A 293 -0.82 3.45 -8.12
CA SER A 293 -1.89 2.54 -8.52
C SER A 293 -2.84 3.18 -9.55
N GLU A 294 -3.16 4.47 -9.35
CA GLU A 294 -4.04 5.23 -10.24
C GLU A 294 -3.34 5.61 -11.55
N ILE A 295 -2.02 5.76 -11.55
CA ILE A 295 -1.21 5.96 -12.77
C ILE A 295 -1.28 4.71 -13.65
N VAL A 296 -0.98 3.53 -13.11
CA VAL A 296 -1.05 2.26 -13.87
C VAL A 296 -2.47 2.02 -14.37
N THR A 297 -3.46 2.14 -13.46
CA THR A 297 -4.87 1.94 -13.79
C THR A 297 -5.35 2.92 -14.85
N GLY A 298 -5.03 4.20 -14.69
CA GLY A 298 -5.42 5.27 -15.62
C GLY A 298 -4.79 5.10 -16.99
N ALA A 299 -3.51 4.70 -17.06
CA ALA A 299 -2.84 4.45 -18.32
C ALA A 299 -3.45 3.26 -19.08
N VAL A 300 -3.69 2.15 -18.38
CA VAL A 300 -4.32 0.96 -18.97
C VAL A 300 -5.76 1.25 -19.43
N GLN A 301 -6.53 2.00 -18.63
CA GLN A 301 -7.90 2.37 -18.98
C GLN A 301 -7.94 3.34 -20.18
N ASP A 302 -7.11 4.39 -20.17
CA ASP A 302 -7.13 5.43 -21.19
C ASP A 302 -6.70 4.93 -22.57
N TRP A 303 -5.86 3.90 -22.63
CA TRP A 303 -5.49 3.24 -23.88
C TRP A 303 -6.45 2.12 -24.30
N ASP A 304 -7.53 1.90 -23.56
CA ASP A 304 -8.42 0.73 -23.74
C ASP A 304 -7.63 -0.59 -23.77
N ARG A 305 -6.56 -0.67 -22.96
CA ARG A 305 -5.64 -1.82 -22.93
C ARG A 305 -6.20 -2.95 -22.07
N GLY A 306 -6.87 -2.61 -20.99
CA GLY A 306 -7.44 -3.55 -20.02
C GLY A 306 -8.70 -3.02 -19.37
N VAL A 307 -9.44 -3.90 -18.69
CA VAL A 307 -10.70 -3.57 -18.03
C VAL A 307 -10.45 -3.30 -16.55
N VAL A 308 -10.99 -2.20 -16.03
CA VAL A 308 -10.90 -1.83 -14.62
C VAL A 308 -12.18 -2.29 -13.90
N ILE A 309 -12.03 -3.05 -12.81
CA ILE A 309 -13.14 -3.62 -12.03
C ILE A 309 -13.01 -3.23 -10.56
N GLY A 310 -14.11 -2.85 -9.92
CA GLY A 310 -14.14 -2.61 -8.47
C GLY A 310 -14.92 -1.36 -8.10
N ARG A 311 -14.30 -0.45 -7.33
CA ARG A 311 -14.88 0.84 -6.91
C ARG A 311 -13.96 2.00 -7.27
N ARG A 312 -14.48 3.22 -7.20
CA ARG A 312 -13.71 4.44 -7.50
C ARG A 312 -12.49 4.54 -6.58
N THR A 313 -11.33 4.84 -7.17
CA THR A 313 -10.07 4.98 -6.45
C THR A 313 -10.02 6.19 -5.52
N PHE A 314 -8.90 6.38 -4.81
CA PHE A 314 -8.77 7.43 -3.80
C PHE A 314 -8.80 8.86 -4.36
N GLY A 315 -8.23 9.10 -5.54
CA GLY A 315 -8.15 10.42 -6.17
C GLY A 315 -6.92 11.24 -5.78
N LYS A 316 -5.72 10.64 -5.75
CA LYS A 316 -4.46 11.38 -5.52
C LYS A 316 -3.73 11.60 -6.84
N GLY A 317 -3.97 12.77 -7.44
CA GLY A 317 -3.35 13.28 -8.67
C GLY A 317 -2.16 14.24 -8.45
N LEU A 318 -1.44 14.10 -7.33
CA LEU A 318 -0.36 15.00 -6.93
C LEU A 318 1.00 14.31 -6.96
N VAL A 319 2.03 15.08 -7.30
CA VAL A 319 3.44 14.68 -7.28
C VAL A 319 4.12 15.39 -6.12
N GLN A 320 4.76 14.60 -5.27
CA GLN A 320 5.50 15.08 -4.11
C GLN A 320 6.99 14.90 -4.34
N GLN A 321 7.79 15.86 -3.87
CA GLN A 321 9.25 15.79 -3.90
C GLN A 321 9.81 15.87 -2.47
N PRO A 322 10.77 15.01 -2.13
CA PRO A 322 11.49 15.10 -0.85
C PRO A 322 12.56 16.19 -0.91
N PHE A 323 12.63 17.01 0.14
CA PHE A 323 13.65 18.02 0.38
C PHE A 323 14.28 17.76 1.74
N MET A 324 15.52 17.28 1.74
CA MET A 324 16.27 17.04 2.98
C MET A 324 16.69 18.37 3.63
N LEU A 325 16.55 18.44 4.95
CA LEU A 325 17.00 19.55 5.77
C LEU A 325 18.33 19.20 6.45
N SER A 326 19.02 20.22 6.95
CA SER A 326 20.38 20.10 7.51
C SER A 326 20.48 19.26 8.78
N ASP A 327 19.36 19.06 9.48
CA ASP A 327 19.24 18.27 10.70
C ASP A 327 18.85 16.80 10.42
N GLY A 328 18.79 16.40 9.14
CA GLY A 328 18.38 15.06 8.72
C GLY A 328 16.86 14.88 8.61
N SER A 329 16.06 15.87 9.01
CA SER A 329 14.63 15.87 8.74
C SER A 329 14.34 16.16 7.26
N MET A 330 13.09 16.02 6.85
CA MET A 330 12.68 16.14 5.45
C MET A 330 11.34 16.84 5.31
N ILE A 331 11.24 17.72 4.32
CA ILE A 331 9.96 18.24 3.82
C ILE A 331 9.58 17.43 2.58
N ARG A 332 8.43 16.78 2.61
CA ARG A 332 7.83 16.18 1.42
C ARG A 332 6.79 17.13 0.87
N LEU A 333 7.13 17.86 -0.18
CA LEU A 333 6.34 18.98 -0.71
C LEU A 333 5.64 18.59 -2.02
N THR A 334 4.37 18.97 -2.18
CA THR A 334 3.64 18.85 -3.43
C THR A 334 4.14 19.89 -4.45
N THR A 335 4.68 19.45 -5.60
CA THR A 335 5.30 20.36 -6.59
C THR A 335 4.67 20.31 -7.98
N ALA A 336 3.81 19.33 -8.25
CA ALA A 336 3.09 19.21 -9.52
C ALA A 336 1.81 18.39 -9.38
N HIS A 337 0.92 18.53 -10.35
CA HIS A 337 -0.12 17.53 -10.63
C HIS A 337 0.40 16.52 -11.66
N TYR A 338 -0.14 15.30 -11.61
CA TYR A 338 -0.04 14.38 -12.73
C TYR A 338 -1.38 14.21 -13.44
N TYR A 339 -1.29 13.76 -14.69
CA TYR A 339 -2.40 13.60 -15.59
C TYR A 339 -2.27 12.27 -16.32
N THR A 340 -3.40 11.58 -16.47
CA THR A 340 -3.53 10.35 -17.24
C THR A 340 -3.42 10.62 -18.76
N PRO A 341 -3.24 9.60 -19.62
CA PRO A 341 -3.02 9.81 -21.05
C PRO A 341 -4.13 10.58 -21.77
N SER A 342 -5.39 10.42 -21.35
CA SER A 342 -6.54 11.18 -21.87
C SER A 342 -6.60 12.63 -21.36
N GLY A 343 -5.58 13.08 -20.61
CA GLY A 343 -5.48 14.44 -20.06
C GLY A 343 -6.25 14.65 -18.77
N ARG A 344 -6.71 13.59 -18.09
CA ARG A 344 -7.51 13.72 -16.86
C ARG A 344 -6.59 14.01 -15.67
N ASN A 345 -6.85 15.13 -14.98
CA ASN A 345 -6.41 15.30 -13.60
C ASN A 345 -7.40 14.55 -12.70
N ILE A 346 -6.93 13.52 -12.01
CA ILE A 346 -7.76 12.68 -11.14
C ILE A 346 -7.77 13.15 -9.68
N GLN A 347 -7.05 14.24 -9.36
CA GLN A 347 -6.98 14.76 -8.01
C GLN A 347 -8.37 15.16 -7.50
N LYS A 348 -8.79 14.57 -6.38
CA LYS A 348 -10.00 14.99 -5.69
C LYS A 348 -9.82 16.37 -5.04
N PRO A 349 -10.87 17.20 -4.96
CA PRO A 349 -10.75 18.54 -4.40
C PRO A 349 -10.29 18.53 -2.93
N TYR A 350 -9.43 19.48 -2.57
CA TYR A 350 -9.04 19.77 -1.17
C TYR A 350 -9.24 21.25 -0.81
N SER A 351 -9.95 22.02 -1.66
CA SER A 351 -10.20 23.45 -1.47
C SER A 351 -11.03 23.78 -0.24
N LYS A 352 -11.83 22.82 0.25
CA LYS A 352 -12.62 22.94 1.49
C LYS A 352 -11.84 22.56 2.76
N GLY A 353 -10.52 22.36 2.62
CA GLY A 353 -9.61 22.07 3.72
C GLY A 353 -9.42 20.58 4.00
N ILE A 354 -8.44 20.30 4.87
CA ILE A 354 -7.98 18.93 5.19
C ILE A 354 -9.10 18.07 5.79
N LYS A 355 -9.98 18.66 6.60
CA LYS A 355 -11.07 17.91 7.27
C LYS A 355 -12.00 17.27 6.24
N GLU A 356 -12.48 18.06 5.28
CA GLU A 356 -13.38 17.55 4.22
C GLU A 356 -12.64 16.58 3.29
N TYR A 357 -11.38 16.88 2.96
CA TYR A 357 -10.54 15.96 2.19
C TYR A 357 -10.39 14.57 2.82
N ARG A 358 -10.24 14.52 4.16
CA ARG A 358 -10.15 13.27 4.93
C ARG A 358 -11.51 12.59 5.11
N ASN A 359 -12.59 13.37 5.17
CA ASN A 359 -13.95 12.87 5.31
C ASN A 359 -14.56 12.32 4.02
N ASP A 360 -13.98 12.62 2.85
CA ASP A 360 -14.45 12.12 1.54
C ASP A 360 -14.77 10.61 1.55
N TYR A 361 -13.97 9.78 2.20
CA TYR A 361 -14.28 8.34 2.34
C TYR A 361 -15.62 8.10 3.04
N LEU A 362 -15.85 8.75 4.18
CA LEU A 362 -17.06 8.61 4.97
C LEU A 362 -18.27 9.19 4.24
N GLU A 363 -18.11 10.35 3.59
CA GLU A 363 -19.17 10.96 2.80
C GLU A 363 -19.61 10.03 1.67
N ARG A 364 -18.64 9.47 0.91
CA ARG A 364 -18.89 8.48 -0.15
C ARG A 364 -19.63 7.25 0.33
N PHE A 365 -19.25 6.77 1.50
CA PHE A 365 -19.91 5.65 2.15
C PHE A 365 -21.35 6.00 2.55
N GLU A 366 -21.56 7.13 3.22
CA GLU A 366 -22.86 7.59 3.73
C GLU A 366 -23.86 7.91 2.61
N HIS A 367 -23.41 8.48 1.49
CA HIS A 367 -24.27 8.75 0.33
C HIS A 367 -24.45 7.56 -0.62
N GLY A 368 -23.88 6.40 -0.27
CA GLY A 368 -24.14 5.13 -0.92
C GLY A 368 -23.28 4.79 -2.14
N GLU A 369 -22.21 5.55 -2.41
CA GLU A 369 -21.30 5.31 -3.55
C GLU A 369 -20.72 3.88 -3.54
N PHE A 370 -20.52 3.32 -2.35
CA PHE A 370 -19.90 2.00 -2.18
C PHE A 370 -20.89 0.87 -2.48
N PHE A 371 -22.20 1.15 -2.50
CA PHE A 371 -23.25 0.15 -2.60
C PHE A 371 -23.98 0.21 -3.94
N SER A 372 -24.07 1.39 -4.57
CA SER A 372 -24.79 1.57 -5.83
C SER A 372 -24.01 2.43 -6.81
N ARG A 373 -23.96 1.98 -8.07
CA ARG A 373 -23.41 2.77 -9.17
C ARG A 373 -24.23 4.04 -9.41
N ASP A 374 -25.52 4.02 -9.12
CA ASP A 374 -26.42 5.17 -9.35
C ASP A 374 -26.21 6.29 -8.31
N SER A 375 -25.53 6.00 -7.20
CA SER A 375 -25.14 6.99 -6.18
C SER A 375 -23.88 7.78 -6.59
N ILE A 376 -23.28 7.47 -7.73
CA ILE A 376 -22.07 8.10 -8.24
C ILE A 376 -22.45 9.31 -9.09
N ASN A 377 -22.12 10.51 -8.59
CA ASN A 377 -22.36 11.76 -9.31
C ASN A 377 -21.04 12.35 -9.78
N LEU A 378 -20.75 12.20 -11.08
CA LEU A 378 -19.56 12.79 -11.72
C LEU A 378 -19.98 13.97 -12.60
N PRO A 379 -19.42 15.18 -12.40
CA PRO A 379 -19.70 16.33 -13.24
C PRO A 379 -19.34 16.09 -14.71
N ASP A 380 -20.24 16.44 -15.63
CA ASP A 380 -19.99 16.36 -17.09
C ASP A 380 -18.78 17.19 -17.52
N SER A 381 -18.47 18.28 -16.79
CA SER A 381 -17.29 19.11 -17.04
C SER A 381 -15.95 18.38 -16.85
N LEU A 382 -15.96 17.24 -16.16
CA LEU A 382 -14.80 16.40 -15.91
C LEU A 382 -14.73 15.18 -16.84
N MET A 383 -15.69 15.04 -17.75
CA MET A 383 -15.76 13.95 -18.71
C MET A 383 -14.79 14.19 -19.88
N THR A 384 -14.10 13.12 -20.27
CA THR A 384 -13.33 13.01 -21.52
C THR A 384 -13.50 11.59 -22.06
N HIS A 385 -12.71 11.23 -23.08
CA HIS A 385 -12.79 9.94 -23.72
C HIS A 385 -11.45 9.21 -23.69
N THR A 386 -11.50 7.89 -23.62
CA THR A 386 -10.32 7.05 -23.88
C THR A 386 -9.77 7.30 -25.27
N LEU A 387 -8.51 6.96 -25.49
CA LEU A 387 -7.76 7.37 -26.67
C LEU A 387 -8.10 6.52 -27.89
N VAL A 388 -8.48 5.24 -27.70
CA VAL A 388 -8.72 4.29 -28.80
C VAL A 388 -10.20 4.21 -29.14
N THR A 389 -11.04 3.67 -28.25
CA THR A 389 -12.45 3.38 -28.55
C THR A 389 -13.40 4.50 -28.13
N LYS A 390 -12.85 5.59 -27.60
CA LYS A 390 -13.58 6.79 -27.18
C LYS A 390 -14.67 6.50 -26.14
N ARG A 391 -14.42 5.59 -25.19
CA ARG A 391 -15.31 5.37 -24.04
C ARG A 391 -15.25 6.56 -23.10
N LYS A 392 -16.39 6.91 -22.49
CA LYS A 392 -16.46 7.99 -21.51
C LYS A 392 -15.65 7.64 -20.27
N VAL A 393 -14.80 8.56 -19.85
CA VAL A 393 -13.99 8.49 -18.63
C VAL A 393 -13.95 9.85 -17.96
N TYR A 394 -13.68 9.90 -16.66
CA TYR A 394 -13.84 11.12 -15.85
C TYR A 394 -12.59 11.42 -15.02
N GLY A 395 -12.33 12.72 -14.81
CA GLY A 395 -11.33 13.21 -13.84
C GLY A 395 -11.94 13.66 -12.52
N GLY A 396 -11.13 14.33 -11.69
CA GLY A 396 -11.53 15.09 -10.50
C GLY A 396 -11.90 14.29 -9.25
N GLY A 397 -11.64 12.98 -9.21
CA GLY A 397 -11.99 12.16 -8.05
C GLY A 397 -11.46 10.72 -8.09
N GLY A 398 -10.30 10.48 -8.70
CA GLY A 398 -9.80 9.13 -8.94
C GLY A 398 -10.36 8.50 -10.21
N ILE A 399 -9.95 7.26 -10.45
CA ILE A 399 -10.35 6.42 -11.57
C ILE A 399 -11.66 5.72 -11.23
N MET A 400 -12.68 5.95 -12.05
CA MET A 400 -13.93 5.20 -12.02
C MET A 400 -13.75 3.86 -12.75
N PRO A 401 -14.11 2.71 -12.15
CA PRO A 401 -14.01 1.42 -12.83
C PRO A 401 -15.00 1.29 -13.99
N ASP A 402 -14.60 0.52 -15.00
CA ASP A 402 -15.46 0.14 -16.12
C ASP A 402 -16.60 -0.75 -15.62
N ILE A 403 -16.30 -1.67 -14.69
CA ILE A 403 -17.26 -2.56 -14.03
C ILE A 403 -17.28 -2.25 -12.54
N PHE A 404 -18.41 -1.72 -12.08
CA PHE A 404 -18.63 -1.47 -10.65
C PHE A 404 -18.97 -2.78 -9.92
N VAL A 405 -18.29 -3.02 -8.79
CA VAL A 405 -18.58 -4.12 -7.87
C VAL A 405 -18.90 -3.52 -6.50
N PRO A 406 -20.17 -3.62 -6.03
CA PRO A 406 -20.56 -3.04 -4.76
C PRO A 406 -19.87 -3.72 -3.59
N MET A 407 -19.72 -2.99 -2.49
CA MET A 407 -19.32 -3.55 -1.21
C MET A 407 -20.37 -4.56 -0.73
N ASP A 408 -19.90 -5.69 -0.21
CA ASP A 408 -20.80 -6.70 0.31
C ASP A 408 -21.34 -6.31 1.69
N THR A 409 -22.61 -5.92 1.74
CA THR A 409 -23.33 -5.57 2.98
C THR A 409 -23.95 -6.77 3.67
N SER A 410 -23.97 -7.94 3.01
CA SER A 410 -24.51 -9.17 3.60
C SER A 410 -23.63 -9.72 4.73
N VAL A 411 -22.35 -9.41 4.66
CA VAL A 411 -21.36 -9.73 5.68
C VAL A 411 -21.47 -8.70 6.81
N ASN A 412 -22.03 -9.12 7.95
CA ASN A 412 -21.98 -8.32 9.17
C ASN A 412 -20.56 -8.33 9.72
N TYR A 413 -19.70 -7.46 9.17
CA TYR A 413 -18.31 -7.35 9.59
C TYR A 413 -18.16 -6.89 11.05
N ARG A 414 -19.22 -6.51 11.77
CA ARG A 414 -19.08 -6.05 13.16
C ARG A 414 -18.45 -7.11 14.05
N TYR A 415 -18.97 -8.33 14.02
CA TYR A 415 -18.46 -9.41 14.87
C TYR A 415 -17.01 -9.76 14.52
N TYR A 416 -16.73 -9.93 13.22
CA TYR A 416 -15.38 -10.14 12.71
C TYR A 416 -14.41 -9.00 13.10
N ASN A 417 -14.78 -7.75 12.84
CA ASN A 417 -13.96 -6.57 13.12
C ASN A 417 -13.72 -6.40 14.63
N GLU A 418 -14.70 -6.71 15.48
CA GLU A 418 -14.52 -6.68 16.94
C GLU A 418 -13.52 -7.75 17.38
N LEU A 419 -13.64 -8.99 16.88
CA LEU A 419 -12.68 -10.07 17.16
C LEU A 419 -11.25 -9.71 16.70
N VAL A 420 -11.10 -9.06 15.55
CA VAL A 420 -9.79 -8.60 15.06
C VAL A 420 -9.28 -7.44 15.90
N ARG A 421 -10.10 -6.41 16.15
CA ARG A 421 -9.73 -5.20 16.88
C ARG A 421 -9.36 -5.48 18.33
N LYS A 422 -10.07 -6.39 19.01
CA LYS A 422 -9.74 -6.84 20.36
C LYS A 422 -8.68 -7.96 20.37
N ASN A 423 -8.04 -8.23 19.23
CA ASN A 423 -6.96 -9.20 19.10
C ASN A 423 -7.33 -10.61 19.60
N VAL A 424 -8.54 -11.09 19.30
CA VAL A 424 -9.02 -12.43 19.68
C VAL A 424 -8.70 -13.45 18.59
N LEU A 425 -9.01 -13.12 17.33
CA LEU A 425 -8.94 -14.06 16.21
C LEU A 425 -7.51 -14.55 15.93
N PHE A 426 -6.56 -13.63 15.80
CA PHE A 426 -5.20 -14.00 15.42
C PHE A 426 -4.49 -14.82 16.52
N PRO A 427 -4.52 -14.43 17.81
CA PRO A 427 -3.96 -15.27 18.88
C PRO A 427 -4.65 -16.62 19.04
N PHE A 428 -5.95 -16.72 18.75
CA PHE A 428 -6.65 -18.00 18.70
C PHE A 428 -6.03 -18.94 17.66
N VAL A 429 -5.78 -18.46 16.44
CA VAL A 429 -5.14 -19.26 15.39
C VAL A 429 -3.70 -19.61 15.75
N VAL A 430 -2.92 -18.65 16.28
CA VAL A 430 -1.53 -18.90 16.74
C VAL A 430 -1.51 -20.01 17.80
N GLY A 431 -2.40 -19.96 18.80
CA GLY A 431 -2.49 -20.99 19.83
C GLY A 431 -2.93 -22.36 19.30
N TYR A 432 -3.74 -22.40 18.24
CA TYR A 432 -4.07 -23.63 17.52
C TYR A 432 -2.84 -24.17 16.77
N MET A 433 -2.13 -23.33 16.02
CA MET A 433 -0.96 -23.73 15.24
C MET A 433 0.18 -24.22 16.13
N ASP A 434 0.41 -23.57 17.27
CA ASP A 434 1.42 -23.99 18.23
C ASP A 434 1.26 -25.46 18.71
N LYS A 435 0.02 -25.94 18.74
CA LYS A 435 -0.32 -27.31 19.14
C LYS A 435 -0.33 -28.28 17.97
N ASN A 436 -0.76 -27.85 16.79
CA ASN A 436 -1.15 -28.75 15.69
C ASN A 436 -0.23 -28.70 14.46
N ARG A 437 0.68 -27.72 14.34
CA ARG A 437 1.52 -27.50 13.15
C ARG A 437 2.22 -28.77 12.65
N GLY A 438 2.85 -29.52 13.55
CA GLY A 438 3.59 -30.74 13.18
C GLY A 438 2.73 -31.84 12.55
N GLU A 439 1.51 -32.05 13.05
CA GLU A 439 0.59 -33.03 12.49
C GLU A 439 -0.03 -32.54 11.17
N LEU A 440 -0.36 -31.25 11.08
CA LEU A 440 -0.86 -30.65 9.84
C LEU A 440 0.16 -30.75 8.70
N LEU A 441 1.44 -30.50 8.96
CA LEU A 441 2.51 -30.64 7.96
C LEU A 441 2.73 -32.10 7.53
N LYS A 442 2.52 -33.08 8.42
CA LYS A 442 2.58 -34.50 8.06
C LYS A 442 1.41 -34.89 7.14
N GLN A 443 0.21 -34.40 7.43
CA GLN A 443 -1.00 -34.73 6.69
C GLN A 443 -1.09 -33.99 5.35
N TYR A 444 -0.73 -32.70 5.33
CA TYR A 444 -0.85 -31.82 4.18
C TYR A 444 0.51 -31.29 3.74
N LYS A 445 1.24 -32.10 2.96
CA LYS A 445 2.58 -31.76 2.47
C LYS A 445 2.59 -30.61 1.45
N THR A 446 1.46 -30.37 0.78
CA THR A 446 1.31 -29.32 -0.23
C THR A 446 0.06 -28.51 0.05
N PHE A 447 0.08 -27.24 -0.38
CA PHE A 447 -1.09 -26.39 -0.28
C PHE A 447 -2.31 -26.97 -1.02
N ASP A 448 -2.14 -27.57 -2.21
CA ASP A 448 -3.26 -28.18 -2.95
C ASP A 448 -3.97 -29.29 -2.14
N ALA A 449 -3.20 -30.12 -1.43
CA ALA A 449 -3.77 -31.14 -0.55
C ALA A 449 -4.52 -30.51 0.64
N PHE A 450 -3.97 -29.45 1.23
CA PHE A 450 -4.62 -28.70 2.29
C PHE A 450 -5.91 -28.04 1.81
N ASN A 451 -5.89 -27.32 0.69
CA ASN A 451 -7.02 -26.54 0.21
C ASN A 451 -8.22 -27.43 -0.16
N LYS A 452 -7.95 -28.65 -0.66
CA LYS A 452 -8.99 -29.64 -0.98
C LYS A 452 -9.49 -30.42 0.23
N GLY A 453 -8.64 -30.65 1.23
CA GLY A 453 -8.90 -31.62 2.29
C GLY A 453 -9.17 -31.05 3.68
N TYR A 454 -8.75 -29.81 3.96
CA TYR A 454 -8.83 -29.22 5.28
C TYR A 454 -9.99 -28.23 5.40
N THR A 455 -10.85 -28.44 6.39
CA THR A 455 -12.00 -27.59 6.70
C THR A 455 -12.02 -27.21 8.17
N ILE A 456 -12.50 -26.00 8.47
CA ILE A 456 -12.68 -25.56 9.86
C ILE A 456 -13.95 -26.20 10.42
N SER A 457 -13.79 -27.03 11.45
CA SER A 457 -14.92 -27.68 12.11
C SER A 457 -15.74 -26.70 12.95
N ASP A 458 -17.03 -27.01 13.13
CA ASP A 458 -17.93 -26.23 14.00
C ASP A 458 -17.37 -26.15 15.42
N ALA A 459 -16.78 -27.24 15.92
CA ALA A 459 -16.13 -27.27 17.23
C ALA A 459 -14.96 -26.28 17.34
N MET A 460 -14.20 -26.04 16.26
CA MET A 460 -13.16 -25.01 16.26
C MET A 460 -13.76 -23.61 16.28
N TYR A 461 -14.78 -23.37 15.44
CA TYR A 461 -15.50 -22.11 15.42
C TYR A 461 -16.11 -21.77 16.79
N GLN A 462 -16.78 -22.72 17.46
CA GLN A 462 -17.36 -22.51 18.78
C GLN A 462 -16.30 -22.19 19.86
N LYS A 463 -15.07 -22.68 19.71
CA LYS A 463 -13.96 -22.28 20.60
C LYS A 463 -13.52 -20.84 20.37
N LEU A 464 -13.54 -20.36 19.12
CA LEU A 464 -13.33 -18.93 18.83
C LEU A 464 -14.46 -18.09 19.42
N VAL A 465 -15.71 -18.53 19.28
CA VAL A 465 -16.87 -17.83 19.87
C VAL A 465 -16.73 -17.72 21.39
N ALA A 466 -16.38 -18.80 22.07
CA ALA A 466 -16.12 -18.79 23.52
C ALA A 466 -14.99 -17.81 23.91
N LYS A 467 -13.95 -17.69 23.08
CA LYS A 467 -12.90 -16.66 23.27
C LYS A 467 -13.40 -15.24 23.02
N GLY A 468 -14.31 -15.06 22.08
CA GLY A 468 -15.02 -13.79 21.90
C GLY A 468 -15.86 -13.43 23.13
N ASP A 469 -16.57 -14.41 23.69
CA ASP A 469 -17.43 -14.22 24.87
C ASP A 469 -16.63 -13.78 26.12
N GLU A 470 -15.42 -14.33 26.32
CA GLU A 470 -14.49 -13.88 27.38
C GLU A 470 -14.15 -12.38 27.27
N GLU A 471 -14.16 -11.84 26.05
CA GLU A 471 -13.89 -10.43 25.74
C GLU A 471 -15.17 -9.59 25.52
N GLU A 472 -16.32 -10.14 25.92
CA GLU A 472 -17.65 -9.53 25.75
C GLU A 472 -18.04 -9.28 24.28
N ILE A 473 -17.49 -10.04 23.34
CA ILE A 473 -17.76 -9.95 21.90
C ILE A 473 -18.70 -11.08 21.50
N LYS A 474 -19.95 -10.73 21.15
CA LYS A 474 -20.98 -11.71 20.81
C LYS A 474 -21.34 -11.67 19.32
N PRO A 475 -21.60 -12.84 18.69
CA PRO A 475 -22.15 -12.88 17.35
C PRO A 475 -23.42 -12.02 17.24
N GLY A 476 -23.57 -11.34 16.10
CA GLY A 476 -24.81 -10.62 15.80
C GLY A 476 -25.98 -11.58 15.62
N LYS A 477 -27.21 -11.08 15.81
CA LYS A 477 -28.44 -11.85 15.55
C LYS A 477 -28.80 -11.93 14.06
N GLU A 478 -28.29 -11.01 13.25
CA GLU A 478 -28.55 -10.92 11.82
C GLU A 478 -27.50 -11.70 11.03
N ASN A 479 -27.95 -12.67 10.22
CA ASN A 479 -27.12 -13.51 9.35
C ASN A 479 -25.88 -14.12 10.03
N PRO A 480 -26.04 -14.84 11.15
CA PRO A 480 -24.90 -15.41 11.89
C PRO A 480 -24.08 -16.39 11.02
N GLU A 481 -24.73 -17.13 10.12
CA GLU A 481 -24.07 -18.08 9.21
C GLU A 481 -23.09 -17.39 8.25
N VAL A 482 -23.39 -16.17 7.79
CA VAL A 482 -22.48 -15.41 6.90
C VAL A 482 -21.20 -15.02 7.66
N SER A 483 -21.36 -14.56 8.91
CA SER A 483 -20.23 -14.21 9.77
C SER A 483 -19.40 -15.44 10.14
N GLU A 484 -20.06 -16.56 10.40
CA GLU A 484 -19.41 -17.85 10.65
C GLU A 484 -18.59 -18.32 9.45
N ASN A 485 -19.16 -18.31 8.24
CA ASN A 485 -18.47 -18.73 7.03
C ASN A 485 -17.24 -17.87 6.76
N LEU A 486 -17.35 -16.55 6.89
CA LEU A 486 -16.20 -15.65 6.78
C LEU A 486 -15.11 -15.99 7.82
N LEU A 487 -15.49 -16.20 9.09
CA LEU A 487 -14.54 -16.52 10.14
C LEU A 487 -13.86 -17.87 9.91
N LYS A 488 -14.59 -18.88 9.45
CA LYS A 488 -14.03 -20.18 9.07
C LYS A 488 -13.04 -20.03 7.91
N GLN A 489 -13.40 -19.28 6.87
CA GLN A 489 -12.49 -19.01 5.74
C GLN A 489 -11.22 -18.28 6.21
N GLN A 490 -11.38 -17.26 7.07
CA GLN A 490 -10.28 -16.50 7.63
C GLN A 490 -9.34 -17.34 8.50
N ILE A 491 -9.90 -18.20 9.37
CA ILE A 491 -9.10 -19.15 10.16
C ILE A 491 -8.32 -20.08 9.22
N ARG A 492 -8.99 -20.63 8.19
CA ARG A 492 -8.35 -21.52 7.20
C ARG A 492 -7.21 -20.82 6.48
N ALA A 493 -7.41 -19.57 6.05
CA ALA A 493 -6.40 -18.76 5.38
C ALA A 493 -5.20 -18.47 6.28
N LEU A 494 -5.44 -18.11 7.55
CA LEU A 494 -4.36 -17.87 8.52
C LEU A 494 -3.56 -19.13 8.84
N ILE A 495 -4.21 -20.30 8.89
CA ILE A 495 -3.54 -21.60 9.04
C ILE A 495 -2.68 -21.90 7.79
N ALA A 496 -3.23 -21.72 6.58
CA ALA A 496 -2.48 -21.94 5.34
C ALA A 496 -1.24 -21.04 5.28
N ARG A 497 -1.40 -19.76 5.64
CA ARG A 497 -0.29 -18.80 5.72
C ARG A 497 0.85 -19.25 6.62
N ASP A 498 0.52 -19.81 7.78
CA ASP A 498 1.50 -20.31 8.74
C ASP A 498 2.19 -21.59 8.25
N LEU A 499 1.47 -22.45 7.51
CA LEU A 499 2.00 -23.71 7.00
C LEU A 499 2.85 -23.57 5.73
N TYR A 500 2.52 -22.62 4.86
CA TYR A 500 3.11 -22.50 3.52
C TYR A 500 3.71 -21.10 3.30
N ASP A 501 2.90 -20.16 2.84
CA ASP A 501 3.34 -18.80 2.51
C ASP A 501 2.15 -17.82 2.48
N ASN A 502 2.47 -16.53 2.39
CA ASN A 502 1.49 -15.45 2.34
C ASN A 502 0.55 -15.52 1.12
N GLY A 503 0.99 -16.05 -0.01
CA GLY A 503 0.16 -16.21 -1.20
C GLY A 503 -1.02 -17.18 -0.97
N THR A 504 -0.80 -18.23 -0.17
CA THR A 504 -1.87 -19.20 0.15
C THR A 504 -3.01 -18.59 0.98
N TYR A 505 -2.72 -17.55 1.78
CA TYR A 505 -3.75 -16.78 2.46
C TYR A 505 -4.73 -16.16 1.45
N PHE A 506 -4.19 -15.46 0.46
CA PHE A 506 -4.99 -14.79 -0.56
C PHE A 506 -5.74 -15.81 -1.42
N GLN A 507 -5.10 -16.90 -1.83
CA GLN A 507 -5.79 -17.97 -2.58
C GLN A 507 -7.07 -18.46 -1.89
N ILE A 508 -7.05 -18.61 -0.57
CA ILE A 508 -8.25 -18.99 0.20
C ILE A 508 -9.25 -17.84 0.32
N MET A 509 -8.79 -16.63 0.63
CA MET A 509 -9.68 -15.47 0.80
C MET A 509 -10.36 -15.04 -0.51
N ASP A 510 -9.69 -15.27 -1.63
CA ASP A 510 -10.13 -14.89 -2.97
C ASP A 510 -11.18 -15.83 -3.56
N GLU A 511 -11.39 -17.03 -2.97
CA GLU A 511 -12.34 -18.04 -3.48
C GLU A 511 -13.77 -17.50 -3.64
N ASP A 512 -14.18 -16.61 -2.75
CA ASP A 512 -15.52 -16.00 -2.73
C ASP A 512 -15.56 -14.52 -3.12
N ASP A 513 -14.43 -13.97 -3.55
CA ASP A 513 -14.34 -12.58 -3.93
C ASP A 513 -15.11 -12.28 -5.23
N LYS A 514 -16.11 -11.40 -5.12
CA LYS A 514 -16.99 -11.04 -6.23
C LYS A 514 -16.26 -10.32 -7.37
N ALA A 515 -15.24 -9.52 -7.06
CA ALA A 515 -14.46 -8.80 -8.06
C ALA A 515 -13.54 -9.75 -8.83
N ILE A 516 -12.92 -10.71 -8.14
CA ILE A 516 -12.08 -11.74 -8.77
C ILE A 516 -12.94 -12.67 -9.63
N LYS A 517 -14.08 -13.17 -9.12
CA LYS A 517 -15.03 -13.96 -9.92
C LYS A 517 -15.47 -13.21 -11.18
N LYS A 518 -15.74 -11.90 -11.06
CA LYS A 518 -16.10 -11.05 -12.20
C LYS A 518 -14.94 -10.87 -13.18
N ALA A 519 -13.71 -10.71 -12.69
CA ALA A 519 -12.51 -10.62 -13.52
C ALA A 519 -12.28 -11.91 -14.32
N VAL A 520 -12.39 -13.07 -13.67
CA VAL A 520 -12.29 -14.38 -14.33
C VAL A 520 -13.37 -14.52 -15.41
N GLN A 521 -14.61 -14.13 -15.12
CA GLN A 521 -15.70 -14.14 -16.11
C GLN A 521 -15.34 -13.28 -17.33
N VAL A 522 -14.86 -12.05 -17.12
CA VAL A 522 -14.52 -11.09 -18.17
C VAL A 522 -13.34 -11.57 -19.02
N LEU A 523 -12.29 -12.11 -18.40
CA LEU A 523 -11.10 -12.60 -19.13
C LEU A 523 -11.40 -13.88 -19.93
N SER A 524 -12.28 -14.74 -19.41
CA SER A 524 -12.64 -16.01 -20.04
C SER A 524 -13.60 -15.86 -21.24
N ASP A 525 -14.30 -14.72 -21.38
CA ASP A 525 -15.21 -14.43 -22.48
C ASP A 525 -14.67 -13.25 -23.31
N SER A 526 -14.08 -13.54 -24.48
CA SER A 526 -13.55 -12.49 -25.37
C SER A 526 -14.61 -11.48 -25.80
N LYS A 527 -15.86 -11.90 -26.07
CA LYS A 527 -16.92 -10.98 -26.47
C LYS A 527 -17.27 -10.02 -25.34
N LEU A 528 -17.31 -10.53 -24.11
CA LEU A 528 -17.54 -9.71 -22.93
C LEU A 528 -16.38 -8.75 -22.67
N TYR A 529 -15.14 -9.21 -22.80
CA TYR A 529 -13.94 -8.38 -22.69
C TYR A 529 -13.95 -7.23 -23.70
N ASP A 530 -14.14 -7.54 -24.98
CA ASP A 530 -14.16 -6.55 -26.07
C ASP A 530 -15.32 -5.57 -25.92
N LYS A 531 -16.49 -6.04 -25.47
CA LYS A 531 -17.63 -5.16 -25.15
C LYS A 531 -17.28 -4.09 -24.11
N TYR A 532 -16.56 -4.45 -23.03
CA TYR A 532 -16.16 -3.46 -22.02
C TYR A 532 -15.08 -2.50 -22.50
N LEU A 533 -14.26 -2.93 -23.47
CA LEU A 533 -13.28 -2.09 -24.14
C LEU A 533 -13.84 -1.29 -25.32
N GLY A 534 -15.09 -1.52 -25.73
CA GLY A 534 -15.73 -0.83 -26.85
C GLY A 534 -15.17 -1.24 -28.22
N ARG A 535 -14.75 -2.50 -28.36
CA ARG A 535 -14.18 -3.08 -29.58
C ARG A 535 -15.20 -3.89 -30.37
#